data_AF-A0A0D0CLC5-F1
#
_entry.id   AF-A0A0D0CLC5-F1
#
_cell.length_a   1.000
_cell.length_b   1.000
_cell.length_c   1.000
_cell.angle_alpha   90.00
_cell.angle_beta   90.00
_cell.angle_gamma   90.00
#
_symmetry.space_group_name_H-M   'P 1'
#
loop_
_entity.id
_entity.type
_entity.pdbx_description
1 polymer ?
#
loop_
_entity_poly.entity_id
_entity_poly.type
_entity_poly.pdbx_seq_one_letter_code
_entity_poly.pdbx_strand_id
1 'polypeptide(L)'
;MHLNFKLPHLFALLYFWAAILSVSASPLPNGNDTVLHFTARKNAGEPSSKALKLPVQLRRIKEGTDGEHWFLVLDSTYAFHAQMVDEDGPLKSTETPYQADQKDKLIDLDCTAMVKNQQTLERLRRELVKNVQLQKSPKEKGSNCMDYVQLALEYMKKEKFIPAVPRKFTEIYKESYEKVSQKVWGDSDSEKRRRRLRAIYDSLNI
;
A
#
# COMPACT_ATOMS: atom_id res chain seq x y z
N MET A 1 51.21 13.09 -34.94
CA MET A 1 50.95 11.88 -35.74
C MET A 1 51.88 10.78 -35.26
N HIS A 2 51.36 9.79 -34.51
CA HIS A 2 51.81 8.39 -34.47
C HIS A 2 50.88 7.67 -33.46
N LEU A 3 50.02 6.80 -33.99
CA LEU A 3 49.18 5.86 -33.24
C LEU A 3 50.05 4.69 -32.75
N ASN A 4 49.82 4.22 -31.52
CA ASN A 4 50.25 2.88 -31.09
C ASN A 4 49.09 2.20 -30.34
N PHE A 5 48.42 1.31 -31.06
CA PHE A 5 47.48 0.31 -30.55
C PHE A 5 48.27 -0.88 -29.99
N LYS A 6 47.95 -1.36 -28.77
CA LYS A 6 48.08 -2.78 -28.38
C LYS A 6 47.06 -3.17 -27.28
N LEU A 7 45.92 -3.72 -27.70
CA LEU A 7 45.30 -4.91 -27.08
C LEU A 7 45.80 -6.12 -27.91
N PRO A 8 45.83 -7.40 -27.45
CA PRO A 8 45.03 -8.02 -26.37
C PRO A 8 45.82 -9.02 -25.49
N HIS A 9 45.28 -9.41 -24.32
CA HIS A 9 45.52 -10.74 -23.73
C HIS A 9 44.16 -11.32 -23.36
N LEU A 10 43.74 -12.30 -24.14
CA LEU A 10 42.51 -13.07 -24.05
C LEU A 10 42.96 -14.52 -23.81
N PHE A 11 42.13 -15.26 -23.07
CA PHE A 11 42.18 -16.72 -22.88
C PHE A 11 43.20 -17.28 -21.88
N ALA A 12 42.68 -17.76 -20.74
CA ALA A 12 42.49 -19.20 -20.50
C ALA A 12 42.57 -19.47 -18.99
N LEU A 13 41.41 -19.70 -18.35
CA LEU A 13 41.32 -20.64 -17.25
C LEU A 13 39.90 -21.22 -17.27
N LEU A 14 39.81 -22.23 -18.10
CA LEU A 14 38.72 -23.16 -18.31
C LEU A 14 38.54 -24.04 -17.05
N TYR A 15 37.28 -24.32 -16.73
CA TYR A 15 36.77 -25.63 -16.32
C TYR A 15 37.40 -26.28 -15.09
N PHE A 16 36.72 -26.19 -13.95
CA PHE A 16 36.45 -27.36 -13.10
C PHE A 16 35.25 -27.00 -12.21
N TRP A 17 34.44 -27.99 -11.82
CA TRP A 17 33.21 -27.90 -11.00
C TRP A 17 31.87 -27.90 -11.74
N ALA A 18 31.74 -28.79 -12.72
CA ALA A 18 30.48 -29.49 -13.00
C ALA A 18 30.65 -30.98 -12.62
N ALA A 19 30.54 -31.30 -11.34
CA ALA A 19 30.32 -32.66 -10.85
C ALA A 19 29.89 -32.62 -9.39
N ILE A 20 28.60 -32.79 -9.14
CA ILE A 20 27.98 -33.70 -8.16
C ILE A 20 26.46 -33.46 -8.31
N LEU A 21 25.88 -34.18 -9.26
CA LEU A 21 24.47 -34.53 -9.23
C LEU A 21 24.35 -35.66 -8.21
N SER A 22 23.75 -35.38 -7.04
CA SER A 22 23.14 -36.41 -6.22
C SER A 22 21.63 -36.19 -6.24
N VAL A 23 20.99 -36.96 -7.12
CA VAL A 23 19.57 -37.27 -7.08
C VAL A 23 19.27 -37.89 -5.72
N SER A 24 18.37 -37.27 -4.97
CA SER A 24 17.64 -37.97 -3.90
C SER A 24 16.16 -37.71 -4.14
N ALA A 25 15.51 -38.75 -4.64
CA ALA A 25 14.07 -38.84 -4.74
C ALA A 25 13.50 -39.53 -3.49
N SER A 26 12.26 -39.16 -3.17
CA SER A 26 11.23 -39.87 -2.37
C SER A 26 10.98 -39.32 -0.96
N PRO A 27 9.76 -39.50 -0.40
CA PRO A 27 8.42 -39.35 -0.99
C PRO A 27 7.48 -38.43 -0.14
N LEU A 28 6.34 -38.03 -0.71
CA LEU A 28 5.15 -37.40 -0.07
C LEU A 28 4.56 -38.29 1.05
N PRO A 29 3.66 -37.85 2.00
CA PRO A 29 2.60 -36.85 1.81
C PRO A 29 2.11 -36.04 3.06
N ASN A 30 1.11 -35.17 2.80
CA ASN A 30 0.06 -34.65 3.68
C ASN A 30 0.38 -33.61 4.77
N GLY A 31 -0.04 -32.39 4.50
CA GLY A 31 -0.31 -31.37 5.50
C GLY A 31 -0.80 -30.11 4.80
N ASN A 32 -2.11 -29.86 4.86
CA ASN A 32 -2.71 -28.60 4.42
C ASN A 32 -1.97 -27.43 5.06
N ASP A 33 -1.28 -26.60 4.28
CA ASP A 33 -1.10 -25.20 4.63
C ASP A 33 -0.87 -24.36 3.38
N THR A 34 -1.84 -23.49 3.14
CA THR A 34 -1.88 -22.47 2.09
C THR A 34 -0.80 -21.42 2.37
N VAL A 35 0.45 -21.69 1.99
CA VAL A 35 1.50 -20.67 2.00
C VAL A 35 1.58 -20.01 0.63
N LEU A 36 1.06 -18.79 0.53
CA LEU A 36 1.27 -17.90 -0.62
C LEU A 36 2.74 -17.45 -0.67
N HIS A 37 3.61 -18.29 -1.22
CA HIS A 37 4.95 -17.90 -1.63
C HIS A 37 4.89 -17.17 -2.98
N PHE A 38 4.88 -15.84 -2.96
CA PHE A 38 5.25 -15.05 -4.15
C PHE A 38 6.77 -15.05 -4.28
N THR A 39 7.34 -16.08 -4.90
CA THR A 39 8.68 -15.98 -5.47
C THR A 39 8.59 -15.21 -6.77
N ALA A 40 9.02 -13.95 -6.76
CA ALA A 40 9.28 -13.17 -7.96
C ALA A 40 10.47 -13.77 -8.72
N ARG A 41 10.22 -14.86 -9.46
CA ARG A 41 11.18 -15.37 -10.46
C ARG A 41 10.95 -14.55 -11.74
N LYS A 42 11.92 -13.67 -12.03
CA LYS A 42 12.09 -12.98 -13.31
C LYS A 42 12.20 -14.02 -14.44
N ASN A 43 11.08 -14.45 -14.98
CA ASN A 43 11.01 -15.06 -16.29
C ASN A 43 10.38 -14.02 -17.21
N ALA A 44 11.21 -13.45 -18.08
CA ALA A 44 10.77 -12.63 -19.19
C ALA A 44 9.92 -13.50 -20.13
N GLY A 45 8.73 -13.02 -20.49
CA GLY A 45 7.93 -13.59 -21.57
C GLY A 45 6.76 -14.46 -21.11
N GLU A 46 5.77 -13.86 -20.45
CA GLU A 46 4.34 -14.09 -20.74
C GLU A 46 3.50 -13.13 -19.88
N PRO A 47 2.70 -12.22 -20.47
CA PRO A 47 1.73 -11.48 -19.70
C PRO A 47 0.66 -12.48 -19.25
N SER A 48 0.76 -12.96 -18.01
CA SER A 48 -0.32 -13.69 -17.35
C SER A 48 -1.60 -12.88 -17.48
N SER A 49 -2.50 -13.28 -18.39
CA SER A 49 -3.81 -12.68 -18.64
C SER A 49 -4.80 -12.94 -17.50
N LYS A 50 -4.35 -13.60 -16.44
CA LYS A 50 -5.17 -13.93 -15.29
C LYS A 50 -5.43 -12.67 -14.48
N ALA A 51 -6.70 -12.32 -14.37
CA ALA A 51 -7.15 -11.23 -13.51
C ALA A 51 -6.57 -11.42 -12.09
N LEU A 52 -5.96 -10.36 -11.59
CA LEU A 52 -5.47 -10.24 -10.23
C LEU A 52 -6.66 -10.05 -9.30
N LYS A 53 -6.70 -10.86 -8.25
CA LYS A 53 -7.65 -10.76 -7.16
C LYS A 53 -6.92 -10.15 -5.97
N LEU A 54 -7.35 -8.97 -5.56
CA LEU A 54 -6.69 -8.18 -4.53
C LEU A 54 -7.62 -8.05 -3.32
N PRO A 55 -7.19 -8.42 -2.11
CA PRO A 55 -8.00 -8.18 -0.92
C PRO A 55 -8.11 -6.67 -0.69
N VAL A 56 -9.32 -6.19 -0.37
CA VAL A 56 -9.54 -4.79 0.02
C VAL A 56 -9.51 -4.74 1.54
N GLN A 57 -8.49 -4.09 2.08
CA GLN A 57 -8.23 -4.11 3.52
C GLN A 57 -8.06 -2.69 4.05
N LEU A 58 -8.32 -2.50 5.33
CA LEU A 58 -7.91 -1.30 6.05
C LEU A 58 -6.69 -1.58 6.88
N ARG A 59 -5.92 -0.52 7.11
CA ARG A 59 -4.96 -0.48 8.20
C ARG A 59 -5.27 0.70 9.09
N ARG A 60 -5.28 0.44 10.39
CA ARG A 60 -5.39 1.46 11.44
C ARG A 60 -4.08 1.51 12.22
N ILE A 61 -3.51 2.69 12.39
CA ILE A 61 -2.31 2.89 13.22
C ILE A 61 -2.59 3.89 14.32
N LYS A 62 -1.84 3.76 15.43
CA LYS A 62 -1.94 4.64 16.61
C LYS A 62 -3.39 4.78 17.11
N GLU A 63 -4.11 3.67 17.10
CA GLU A 63 -5.50 3.57 17.57
C GLU A 63 -5.67 4.19 18.95
N GLY A 64 -6.75 4.95 19.15
CA GLY A 64 -7.06 5.55 20.44
C GLY A 64 -6.29 6.83 20.72
N THR A 65 -5.28 7.19 19.92
CA THR A 65 -4.47 8.41 20.11
C THR A 65 -4.91 9.57 19.21
N ASP A 66 -4.26 10.72 19.38
CA ASP A 66 -4.38 11.90 18.51
C ASP A 66 -3.82 11.70 17.11
N GLY A 67 -2.84 10.81 16.96
CA GLY A 67 -2.19 10.49 15.69
C GLY A 67 -2.80 9.28 15.01
N GLU A 68 -4.06 8.94 15.30
CA GLU A 68 -4.72 7.82 14.68
C GLU A 68 -4.89 8.05 13.16
N HIS A 69 -4.42 7.09 12.34
CA HIS A 69 -4.54 7.17 10.88
C HIS A 69 -5.13 5.90 10.30
N TRP A 70 -5.96 6.10 9.28
CA TRP A 70 -6.62 5.05 8.51
C TRP A 70 -6.07 5.03 7.09
N PHE A 71 -5.81 3.83 6.58
CA PHE A 71 -5.26 3.59 5.25
C PHE A 71 -6.10 2.55 4.54
N LEU A 72 -6.21 2.69 3.21
CA LEU A 72 -6.67 1.64 2.32
C LEU A 72 -5.47 0.82 1.84
N VAL A 73 -5.58 -0.51 1.86
CA VAL A 73 -4.53 -1.43 1.42
C VAL A 73 -5.13 -2.38 0.39
N LEU A 74 -4.44 -2.54 -0.75
CA LEU A 74 -4.88 -3.38 -1.87
C LEU A 74 -3.87 -4.49 -2.23
N ASP A 75 -2.60 -4.32 -1.87
CA ASP A 75 -1.54 -5.30 -2.16
C ASP A 75 -0.64 -5.50 -0.94
N SER A 76 0.57 -6.05 -1.15
CA SER A 76 1.56 -6.29 -0.09
C SER A 76 2.60 -5.17 0.06
N THR A 77 2.47 -4.09 -0.70
CA THR A 77 3.57 -3.15 -0.93
C THR A 77 3.17 -1.71 -0.62
N TYR A 78 1.92 -1.32 -0.88
CA TYR A 78 1.49 0.07 -0.75
C TYR A 78 0.17 0.24 0.00
N ALA A 79 0.09 1.34 0.74
CA ALA A 79 -1.09 1.80 1.47
C ALA A 79 -1.43 3.24 1.05
N PHE A 80 -2.72 3.51 0.92
CA PHE A 80 -3.28 4.78 0.45
C PHE A 80 -3.91 5.56 1.59
N HIS A 81 -3.62 6.86 1.63
CA HIS A 81 -3.98 7.73 2.76
C HIS A 81 -4.12 9.19 2.32
N ALA A 82 -4.75 10.03 3.15
CA ALA A 82 -4.74 11.47 2.96
C ALA A 82 -4.05 12.17 4.14
N GLN A 83 -2.96 12.89 3.86
CA GLN A 83 -2.12 13.57 4.86
C GLN A 83 -2.09 15.09 4.66
N MET A 84 -1.79 15.82 5.74
CA MET A 84 -1.52 17.25 5.64
C MET A 84 -0.19 17.47 4.93
N VAL A 85 -0.21 18.35 3.94
CA VAL A 85 1.01 18.85 3.28
C VAL A 85 1.17 20.35 3.49
N ASP A 86 0.05 21.07 3.58
CA ASP A 86 -0.02 22.50 3.85
C ASP A 86 -0.92 22.71 5.08
N GLU A 87 -0.51 23.52 6.07
CA GLU A 87 -1.20 23.62 7.38
C GLU A 87 -2.67 24.08 7.29
N ASP A 88 -3.01 24.86 6.26
CA ASP A 88 -4.34 25.41 6.02
C ASP A 88 -4.98 24.89 4.71
N GLY A 89 -4.27 24.01 3.99
CA GLY A 89 -4.73 23.42 2.74
C GLY A 89 -5.48 22.09 2.95
N PRO A 90 -6.21 21.61 1.93
CA PRO A 90 -6.84 20.30 1.99
C PRO A 90 -5.80 19.19 2.18
N LEU A 91 -6.22 18.08 2.79
CA LEU A 91 -5.40 16.87 2.87
C LEU A 91 -5.09 16.38 1.44
N LYS A 92 -3.82 16.06 1.19
CA LYS A 92 -3.40 15.49 -0.09
C LYS A 92 -3.42 13.97 0.01
N SER A 93 -4.01 13.36 -1.00
CA SER A 93 -3.99 11.92 -1.18
C SER A 93 -2.58 11.46 -1.53
N THR A 94 -2.17 10.36 -0.92
CA THR A 94 -0.80 9.86 -0.97
C THR A 94 -0.78 8.35 -0.99
N GLU A 95 0.30 7.83 -1.55
CA GLU A 95 0.67 6.43 -1.51
C GLU A 95 1.94 6.29 -0.66
N THR A 96 1.95 5.33 0.24
CA THR A 96 3.06 5.07 1.15
C THR A 96 3.46 3.59 1.08
N PRO A 97 4.76 3.26 1.05
CA PRO A 97 5.19 1.87 1.19
C PRO A 97 4.71 1.30 2.52
N TYR A 98 4.20 0.07 2.51
CA TYR A 98 3.93 -0.68 3.74
C TYR A 98 4.62 -2.05 3.68
N GLN A 99 5.08 -2.51 4.83
CA GLN A 99 5.76 -3.80 4.94
C GLN A 99 4.76 -4.93 5.21
N ALA A 100 4.90 -6.02 4.46
CA ALA A 100 4.03 -7.18 4.51
C ALA A 100 4.10 -7.98 5.82
N ASP A 101 5.06 -7.69 6.70
CA ASP A 101 5.17 -8.25 8.04
C ASP A 101 4.11 -7.69 9.01
N GLN A 102 3.44 -6.60 8.65
CA GLN A 102 2.37 -5.96 9.43
C GLN A 102 0.97 -6.43 9.02
N LYS A 103 0.87 -7.61 8.40
CA LYS A 103 -0.40 -8.20 7.93
C LYS A 103 -1.40 -8.47 9.06
N ASP A 104 -0.91 -8.74 10.27
CA ASP A 104 -1.70 -8.91 11.50
C ASP A 104 -2.51 -7.66 11.89
N LYS A 105 -2.11 -6.49 11.38
CA LYS A 105 -2.77 -5.19 11.64
C LYS A 105 -3.74 -4.78 10.54
N LEU A 106 -4.01 -5.67 9.58
CA LEU A 106 -4.95 -5.42 8.50
C LEU A 106 -6.34 -5.90 8.89
N ILE A 107 -7.32 -5.04 8.68
CA ILE A 107 -8.74 -5.35 8.83
C ILE A 107 -9.24 -5.71 7.44
N ASP A 108 -9.50 -6.99 7.18
CA ASP A 108 -10.14 -7.43 5.94
C ASP A 108 -11.55 -6.84 5.87
N LEU A 109 -11.90 -6.22 4.74
CA LEU A 109 -13.24 -5.68 4.49
C LEU A 109 -14.21 -6.68 3.87
N ASP A 110 -13.81 -7.95 3.75
CA ASP A 110 -14.58 -9.03 3.14
C ASP A 110 -14.96 -8.69 1.68
N CYS A 111 -14.00 -8.07 0.97
CA CYS A 111 -14.15 -7.61 -0.39
C CYS A 111 -12.89 -7.88 -1.21
N THR A 112 -13.07 -8.33 -2.45
CA THR A 112 -11.99 -8.55 -3.41
C THR A 112 -12.12 -7.56 -4.55
N ALA A 113 -11.06 -6.79 -4.81
CA ALA A 113 -10.93 -6.00 -6.01
C ALA A 113 -10.44 -6.87 -7.18
N MET A 114 -11.08 -6.70 -8.33
CA MET A 114 -10.78 -7.43 -9.56
C MET A 114 -10.01 -6.53 -10.51
N VAL A 115 -8.75 -6.87 -10.79
CA VAL A 115 -7.87 -6.06 -11.63
C VAL A 115 -7.35 -6.92 -12.79
N LYS A 116 -7.42 -6.42 -14.03
CA LYS A 116 -7.12 -7.26 -15.22
C LYS A 116 -5.67 -7.76 -15.27
N ASN A 117 -4.72 -6.93 -14.84
CA ASN A 117 -3.28 -7.19 -14.90
C ASN A 117 -2.52 -6.16 -14.05
N GLN A 118 -1.20 -6.33 -13.93
CA GLN A 118 -0.35 -5.42 -13.16
C GLN A 118 -0.42 -3.97 -13.67
N GLN A 119 -0.50 -3.75 -14.99
CA GLN A 119 -0.59 -2.39 -15.55
C GLN A 119 -1.87 -1.67 -15.08
N THR A 120 -2.98 -2.40 -14.99
CA THR A 120 -4.24 -1.87 -14.47
C THR A 120 -4.14 -1.58 -12.98
N LEU A 121 -3.41 -2.39 -12.21
CA LEU A 121 -3.13 -2.12 -10.79
C LEU A 121 -2.32 -0.83 -10.65
N GLU A 122 -1.21 -0.70 -11.37
CA GLU A 122 -0.39 0.53 -11.34
C GLU A 122 -1.20 1.78 -11.76
N ARG A 123 -2.14 1.64 -12.71
CA ARG A 123 -3.04 2.73 -13.07
C ARG A 123 -3.99 3.07 -11.92
N LEU A 124 -4.67 2.07 -11.36
CA LEU A 124 -5.58 2.26 -10.21
C LEU A 124 -4.86 2.99 -9.08
N ARG A 125 -3.64 2.58 -8.74
CA ARG A 125 -2.83 3.20 -7.69
C ARG A 125 -2.58 4.70 -7.94
N ARG A 126 -2.15 5.05 -9.16
CA ARG A 126 -1.99 6.46 -9.56
C ARG A 126 -3.32 7.23 -9.51
N GLU A 127 -4.41 6.61 -9.91
CA GLU A 127 -5.73 7.24 -9.93
C GLU A 127 -6.27 7.47 -8.51
N LEU A 128 -6.03 6.55 -7.57
CA LEU A 128 -6.38 6.73 -6.15
C LEU A 128 -5.64 7.89 -5.49
N VAL A 129 -4.44 8.24 -5.99
CA VAL A 129 -3.67 9.40 -5.52
C VAL A 129 -4.10 10.66 -6.25
N LYS A 130 -4.33 10.61 -7.56
CA LYS A 130 -4.56 11.79 -8.39
C LYS A 130 -6.02 12.27 -8.40
N ASN A 131 -6.97 11.33 -8.50
CA ASN A 131 -8.38 11.64 -8.79
C ASN A 131 -9.26 11.64 -7.54
N VAL A 132 -8.83 10.97 -6.47
CA VAL A 132 -9.53 10.98 -5.18
C VAL A 132 -8.90 12.08 -4.35
N GLN A 133 -9.48 13.28 -4.36
CA GLN A 133 -8.96 14.44 -3.62
C GLN A 133 -9.99 14.95 -2.62
N LEU A 134 -9.55 15.18 -1.39
CA LEU A 134 -10.34 15.91 -0.41
C LEU A 134 -10.28 17.40 -0.77
N GLN A 135 -11.44 18.06 -0.85
CA GLN A 135 -11.51 19.47 -1.26
C GLN A 135 -11.55 20.44 -0.08
N LYS A 136 -11.92 19.94 1.09
CA LYS A 136 -12.14 20.74 2.28
C LYS A 136 -10.89 20.76 3.14
N SER A 137 -10.76 21.79 3.97
CA SER A 137 -9.68 21.84 4.96
C SER A 137 -9.80 20.69 5.97
N PRO A 138 -8.70 20.25 6.59
CA PRO A 138 -8.72 19.23 7.64
C PRO A 138 -9.45 19.67 8.91
N LYS A 139 -10.12 20.83 8.94
CA LYS A 139 -10.95 21.31 10.06
C LYS A 139 -12.45 21.15 9.79
N GLU A 140 -12.82 20.74 8.59
CA GLU A 140 -14.20 20.63 8.13
C GLU A 140 -14.65 19.17 8.03
N LYS A 141 -15.93 18.93 8.31
CA LYS A 141 -16.55 17.61 8.14
C LYS A 141 -16.41 17.14 6.69
N GLY A 142 -15.95 15.91 6.52
CA GLY A 142 -15.66 15.32 5.21
C GLY A 142 -14.21 15.50 4.75
N SER A 143 -13.28 15.82 5.66
CA SER A 143 -11.86 15.98 5.35
C SER A 143 -10.94 15.32 6.39
N ASN A 144 -11.10 14.02 6.60
CA ASN A 144 -10.13 13.19 7.32
C ASN A 144 -9.70 11.96 6.50
N CYS A 145 -8.80 11.17 7.07
CA CYS A 145 -8.31 9.95 6.42
C CYS A 145 -9.39 8.87 6.21
N MET A 146 -10.45 8.81 7.04
CA MET A 146 -11.58 7.91 6.80
C MET A 146 -12.45 8.39 5.63
N ASP A 147 -12.63 9.71 5.48
CA ASP A 147 -13.32 10.31 4.33
C ASP A 147 -12.58 10.01 3.02
N TYR A 148 -11.24 10.08 3.04
CA TYR A 148 -10.44 9.64 1.90
C TYR A 148 -10.70 8.17 1.54
N VAL A 149 -10.65 7.27 2.53
CA VAL A 149 -10.91 5.84 2.29
C VAL A 149 -12.31 5.63 1.72
N GLN A 150 -13.32 6.34 2.22
CA GLN A 150 -14.68 6.28 1.68
C GLN A 150 -14.72 6.71 0.21
N LEU A 151 -14.11 7.84 -0.14
CA LEU A 151 -14.05 8.33 -1.51
C LEU A 151 -13.26 7.38 -2.43
N ALA A 152 -12.19 6.78 -1.93
CA ALA A 152 -11.40 5.79 -2.66
C ALA A 152 -12.22 4.53 -2.97
N LEU A 153 -12.99 4.02 -2.01
CA LEU A 153 -13.88 2.87 -2.22
C LEU A 153 -15.04 3.20 -3.18
N GLU A 154 -15.63 4.39 -3.10
CA GLU A 154 -16.63 4.85 -4.07
C GLU A 154 -16.05 5.00 -5.47
N TYR A 155 -14.81 5.49 -5.60
CA TYR A 155 -14.08 5.52 -6.87
C TYR A 155 -13.87 4.11 -7.43
N MET A 156 -13.39 3.17 -6.61
CA MET A 156 -13.19 1.78 -7.02
C MET A 156 -14.48 1.09 -7.46
N LYS A 157 -15.61 1.39 -6.79
CA LYS A 157 -16.93 0.93 -7.18
C LYS A 157 -17.37 1.53 -8.52
N LYS A 158 -17.21 2.85 -8.69
CA LYS A 158 -17.53 3.56 -9.94
C LYS A 158 -16.77 2.99 -11.13
N GLU A 159 -15.48 2.71 -10.95
CA GLU A 159 -14.60 2.12 -11.97
C GLU A 159 -14.72 0.59 -12.07
N LYS A 160 -15.67 -0.02 -11.34
CA LYS A 160 -15.99 -1.46 -11.35
C LYS A 160 -14.83 -2.37 -10.94
N PHE A 161 -13.91 -1.87 -10.11
CA PHE A 161 -12.89 -2.70 -9.46
C PHE A 161 -13.49 -3.52 -8.32
N ILE A 162 -14.51 -2.98 -7.65
CA ILE A 162 -15.30 -3.68 -6.62
C ILE A 162 -16.79 -3.56 -6.96
N PRO A 163 -17.63 -4.53 -6.55
CA PRO A 163 -19.07 -4.51 -6.86
C PRO A 163 -19.84 -3.45 -6.04
N ALA A 164 -19.40 -3.18 -4.81
CA ALA A 164 -20.01 -2.22 -3.90
C ALA A 164 -18.98 -1.76 -2.85
N VAL A 165 -19.26 -0.65 -2.18
CA VAL A 165 -18.51 -0.27 -0.97
C VAL A 165 -18.76 -1.33 0.11
N PRO A 166 -17.72 -1.90 0.74
CA PRO A 166 -17.91 -2.98 1.70
C PRO A 166 -18.75 -2.56 2.91
N ARG A 167 -19.70 -3.41 3.31
CA ARG A 167 -20.56 -3.16 4.48
C ARG A 167 -19.73 -2.99 5.75
N LYS A 168 -18.71 -3.82 5.93
CA LYS A 168 -17.78 -3.77 7.07
C LYS A 168 -17.08 -2.42 7.19
N PHE A 169 -16.68 -1.81 6.07
CA PHE A 169 -16.15 -0.45 6.08
C PHE A 169 -17.20 0.55 6.55
N THR A 170 -18.44 0.42 6.08
CA THR A 170 -19.53 1.33 6.43
C THR A 170 -19.86 1.27 7.93
N GLU A 171 -19.81 0.08 8.52
CA GLU A 171 -19.99 -0.14 9.97
C GLU A 171 -18.84 0.50 10.77
N ILE A 172 -17.58 0.20 10.40
CA ILE A 172 -16.39 0.83 11.00
C ILE A 172 -16.45 2.35 10.90
N TYR A 173 -16.84 2.88 9.74
CA TYR A 173 -17.00 4.30 9.51
C TYR A 173 -18.02 4.89 10.49
N LYS A 174 -19.24 4.34 10.58
CA LYS A 174 -20.25 4.85 11.52
C LYS A 174 -19.78 4.83 12.98
N GLU A 175 -19.08 3.78 13.40
CA GLU A 175 -18.63 3.62 14.78
C GLU A 175 -17.44 4.51 15.16
N SER A 176 -16.52 4.70 14.23
CA SER A 176 -15.24 5.37 14.50
C SER A 176 -15.22 6.82 14.02
N TYR A 177 -16.08 7.20 13.07
CA TYR A 177 -16.00 8.50 12.41
C TYR A 177 -16.10 9.64 13.41
N GLU A 178 -17.10 9.69 14.29
CA GLU A 178 -17.23 10.80 15.24
C GLU A 178 -16.04 10.92 16.19
N LYS A 179 -15.46 9.80 16.62
CA LYS A 179 -14.28 9.79 17.50
C LYS A 179 -13.04 10.32 16.76
N VAL A 180 -12.82 9.89 15.53
CA VAL A 180 -11.72 10.37 14.68
C VAL A 180 -11.92 11.85 14.36
N SER A 181 -13.15 12.21 14.01
CA SER A 181 -13.61 13.57 13.73
C SER A 181 -13.35 14.51 14.90
N GLN A 182 -13.73 14.15 16.12
CA GLN A 182 -13.47 14.95 17.31
C GLN A 182 -11.99 15.05 17.64
N LYS A 183 -11.18 14.02 17.38
CA LYS A 183 -9.73 14.16 17.58
C LYS A 183 -9.11 15.12 16.57
N VAL A 184 -9.53 15.05 15.31
CA VAL A 184 -9.01 15.93 14.25
C VAL A 184 -9.57 17.35 14.36
N TRP A 185 -10.82 17.53 14.81
CA TRP A 185 -11.61 18.77 14.73
C TRP A 185 -12.14 19.30 16.07
N GLY A 186 -12.27 18.46 17.09
CA GLY A 186 -12.88 18.77 18.37
C GLY A 186 -11.97 19.56 19.30
N ASP A 187 -12.23 20.86 19.32
CA ASP A 187 -11.96 21.89 20.35
C ASP A 187 -10.52 22.32 20.71
N SER A 188 -10.28 23.61 20.44
CA SER A 188 -9.46 24.60 21.19
C SER A 188 -7.97 24.36 21.45
N ASP A 189 -7.42 23.18 21.19
CA ASP A 189 -6.03 22.81 21.49
C ASP A 189 -5.16 22.63 20.23
N SER A 190 -5.62 23.18 19.10
CA SER A 190 -4.94 23.12 17.79
C SER A 190 -3.48 23.61 17.86
N GLU A 191 -3.20 24.58 18.73
CA GLU A 191 -1.87 25.11 19.03
C GLU A 191 -0.95 24.08 19.72
N LYS A 192 -1.48 23.37 20.73
CA LYS A 192 -0.73 22.37 21.52
C LYS A 192 -0.52 21.08 20.72
N ARG A 193 -1.49 20.75 19.87
CA ARG A 193 -1.39 19.67 18.89
C ARG A 193 -0.36 19.97 17.79
N ARG A 194 -0.28 21.22 17.29
CA ARG A 194 0.77 21.68 16.38
C ARG A 194 2.18 21.51 16.97
N ARG A 195 2.37 21.89 18.25
CA ARG A 195 3.66 21.68 18.94
C ARG A 195 4.04 20.20 19.07
N ARG A 196 3.06 19.33 19.33
CA ARG A 196 3.29 17.88 19.43
C ARG A 196 3.54 17.23 18.08
N LEU A 197 2.78 17.59 17.04
CA LEU A 197 2.95 17.02 15.69
C LEU A 197 4.27 17.46 15.05
N ARG A 198 4.66 18.73 15.24
CA ARG A 198 5.98 19.22 14.80
C ARG A 198 7.11 18.48 15.52
N ALA A 199 7.02 18.33 16.84
CA ALA A 199 7.99 17.55 17.61
C ALA A 199 8.07 16.07 17.19
N ILE A 200 6.95 15.44 16.82
CA ILE A 200 6.94 14.07 16.30
C ILE A 200 7.60 14.01 14.92
N TYR A 201 7.28 14.94 14.01
CA TYR A 201 7.86 15.00 12.67
C TYR A 201 9.38 15.25 12.74
N ASP A 202 9.83 16.19 13.57
CA ASP A 202 11.25 16.47 13.80
C ASP A 202 11.99 15.27 14.45
N SER A 203 11.29 14.49 15.27
CA SER A 203 11.86 13.27 15.88
C SER A 203 11.96 12.07 14.93
N LEU A 204 11.32 12.14 13.77
CA LEU A 204 11.28 11.05 12.77
C LEU A 204 12.36 11.17 11.68
N ASN A 205 13.25 12.19 11.75
CA ASN A 205 14.40 12.44 10.86
C ASN A 205 14.63 11.39 9.75
N ILE A 206 13.92 11.61 8.64
CA ILE A 206 14.31 11.26 7.27
C ILE A 206 14.61 12.60 6.58
#